data_AF-A0A5C7MK13-F1
#
_entry.id   AF-A0A5C7MK13-F1
#
_cell.length_a   1.000
_cell.length_b   1.000
_cell.length_c   1.000
_cell.angle_alpha   90.00
_cell.angle_beta   90.00
_cell.angle_gamma   90.00
#
_symmetry.space_group_name_H-M   'P 1'
#
loop_
_entity.id
_entity.type
_entity.pdbx_description
1 polymer ?
#
loop_
_entity_poly.entity_id
_entity_poly.type
_entity_poly.pdbx_seq_one_letter_code
_entity_poly.pdbx_strand_id
1 'polypeptide(L)'
;GRTLSSNGDGSDHGWRSHHFVVGGSVLGQRFHGTMPSLASEASNPDDAGRGRIIPTTSVDSYAATLARWFGLSESDIDLVLPNIGEFNRDLGFMG
;
A
#
# COMPACT_ATOMS: atom_id res chain seq x y z
N GLY A 1 -3.54 -6.67 -3.93
CA GLY A 1 -4.52 -6.87 -5.00
C GLY A 1 -5.66 -7.71 -4.46
N ARG A 2 -6.48 -8.18 -5.38
CA ARG A 2 -7.30 -9.38 -5.17
C ARG A 2 -6.43 -10.63 -5.24
N THR A 3 -6.97 -11.78 -4.88
CA THR A 3 -6.30 -13.06 -5.08
C THR A 3 -5.95 -13.25 -6.56
N LEU A 4 -4.78 -13.80 -6.86
CA LEU A 4 -4.40 -14.11 -8.25
C LEU A 4 -5.18 -15.31 -8.81
N SER A 5 -5.65 -16.21 -7.95
CA SER A 5 -6.47 -17.35 -8.33
C SER A 5 -7.96 -16.99 -8.46
N SER A 6 -8.60 -17.57 -9.48
CA SER A 6 -10.05 -17.46 -9.70
C SER A 6 -10.82 -18.36 -8.73
N ASN A 7 -11.94 -17.88 -8.21
CA ASN A 7 -12.86 -18.66 -7.38
C ASN A 7 -14.11 -19.16 -8.14
N GLY A 8 -14.26 -18.80 -9.43
CA GLY A 8 -15.40 -19.20 -10.27
C GLY A 8 -16.72 -18.46 -10.01
N ASP A 9 -16.77 -17.52 -9.05
CA ASP A 9 -18.01 -16.85 -8.61
C ASP A 9 -17.87 -15.31 -8.54
N GLY A 10 -16.78 -14.76 -9.09
CA GLY A 10 -16.55 -13.32 -9.19
C GLY A 10 -15.29 -12.84 -8.47
N SER A 11 -15.39 -11.71 -7.76
CA SER A 11 -14.27 -11.13 -7.00
C SER A 11 -14.44 -11.39 -5.51
N ASP A 12 -13.49 -12.11 -4.93
CA ASP A 12 -13.37 -12.27 -3.47
C ASP A 12 -12.64 -11.07 -2.84
N HIS A 13 -12.47 -11.11 -1.51
CA HIS A 13 -11.85 -10.09 -0.69
C HIS A 13 -10.44 -9.72 -1.18
N GLY A 14 -10.24 -8.44 -1.44
CA GLY A 14 -8.95 -7.88 -1.83
C GLY A 14 -8.12 -7.52 -0.60
N TRP A 15 -6.88 -7.97 -0.57
CA TRP A 15 -5.97 -7.65 0.53
C TRP A 15 -5.23 -6.35 0.27
N ARG A 16 -5.14 -5.86 -0.98
CA ARG A 16 -4.26 -4.73 -1.33
C ARG A 16 -4.51 -4.09 -2.71
N SER A 17 -3.73 -3.07 -3.07
CA SER A 17 -3.82 -2.32 -4.35
C SER A 17 -2.47 -1.71 -4.76
N HIS A 18 -2.39 -1.19 -5.99
CA HIS A 18 -1.36 -0.25 -6.42
C HIS A 18 -1.98 1.15 -6.50
N HIS A 19 -1.31 2.14 -5.93
CA HIS A 19 -1.74 3.54 -5.96
C HIS A 19 -0.80 4.34 -6.86
N PHE A 20 -1.37 5.24 -7.66
CA PHE A 20 -0.62 6.22 -8.42
C PHE A 20 -0.80 7.58 -7.76
N VAL A 21 0.30 8.27 -7.49
CA VAL A 21 0.31 9.65 -7.01
C VAL A 21 0.90 10.51 -8.11
N VAL A 22 0.17 11.54 -8.52
CA VAL A 22 0.54 12.39 -9.65
C VAL A 22 0.25 13.84 -9.28
N GLY A 23 1.18 14.74 -9.61
CA GLY A 23 1.04 16.16 -9.32
C GLY A 23 2.40 16.88 -9.37
N GLY A 24 2.38 18.21 -9.39
CA GLY A 24 3.60 19.02 -9.47
C GLY A 24 4.52 18.88 -8.25
N SER A 25 3.95 18.66 -7.08
CA SER A 25 4.68 18.45 -5.81
C SER A 25 5.03 16.99 -5.55
N VAL A 26 4.74 16.08 -6.49
CA VAL A 26 5.04 14.66 -6.32
C VAL A 26 6.47 14.40 -6.78
N LEU A 27 7.29 13.83 -5.90
CA LEU A 27 8.62 13.33 -6.22
C LEU A 27 8.52 12.01 -7.00
N GLY A 28 8.01 12.09 -8.23
CA GLY A 28 7.65 10.95 -9.06
C GLY A 28 8.83 10.16 -9.63
N GLN A 29 8.52 9.28 -10.60
CA GLN A 29 9.47 8.35 -11.23
C GLN A 29 10.08 7.34 -10.24
N ARG A 30 9.33 6.99 -9.20
CA ARG A 30 9.77 6.09 -8.13
C ARG A 30 8.67 5.10 -7.79
N PHE A 31 9.08 3.90 -7.41
CA PHE A 31 8.20 2.94 -6.76
C PHE A 31 8.43 3.02 -5.25
N HIS A 32 7.34 3.07 -4.49
CA HIS A 32 7.37 2.92 -3.04
C HIS A 32 6.80 1.54 -2.71
N GLY A 33 7.56 0.77 -1.92
CA GLY A 33 7.30 -0.65 -1.69
C GLY A 33 7.96 -1.55 -2.73
N THR A 34 7.53 -2.81 -2.76
CA THR A 34 8.12 -3.87 -3.58
C THR A 34 7.02 -4.49 -4.44
N MET A 35 7.27 -4.57 -5.75
CA MET A 35 6.37 -5.29 -6.64
C MET A 35 6.40 -6.78 -6.27
N PRO A 36 5.25 -7.41 -5.99
CA PRO A 36 5.24 -8.83 -5.68
C PRO A 36 5.55 -9.68 -6.91
N SER A 37 6.02 -10.89 -6.66
CA SER A 37 6.14 -11.93 -7.68
C SER A 37 4.79 -12.20 -8.34
N LEU A 38 4.83 -12.37 -9.66
CA LEU A 38 3.68 -12.73 -10.51
C LEU A 38 3.68 -14.22 -10.85
N ALA A 39 4.51 -15.02 -10.18
CA ALA A 39 4.50 -16.47 -10.33
C ALA A 39 3.14 -17.07 -9.93
N SER A 40 2.86 -18.28 -10.41
CA SER A 40 1.68 -19.03 -10.01
C SER A 40 1.73 -19.36 -8.51
N GLU A 41 0.56 -19.53 -7.88
CA GLU A 41 0.42 -19.81 -6.44
C GLU A 41 1.38 -20.91 -5.94
N ALA A 42 1.59 -21.99 -6.71
CA ALA A 42 2.47 -23.09 -6.34
C ALA A 42 3.97 -22.70 -6.20
N SER A 43 4.40 -21.60 -6.80
CA SER A 43 5.80 -21.14 -6.80
C SER A 43 5.98 -19.68 -6.39
N ASN A 44 4.93 -19.03 -5.90
CA ASN A 44 4.95 -17.61 -5.57
C ASN A 44 5.42 -17.40 -4.13
N PRO A 45 6.61 -16.80 -3.90
CA PRO A 45 7.14 -16.58 -2.55
C PRO A 45 6.39 -15.48 -1.78
N ASP A 46 5.64 -14.63 -2.47
CA ASP A 46 4.89 -13.51 -1.87
C ASP A 46 3.41 -13.89 -1.61
N ASP A 47 3.03 -15.13 -1.91
CA ASP A 47 1.69 -15.65 -1.68
C ASP A 47 1.52 -16.13 -0.24
N ALA A 48 0.66 -15.45 0.52
CA ALA A 48 0.25 -15.89 1.85
C ALA A 48 -0.80 -17.05 1.81
N GLY A 49 -0.87 -17.77 0.70
CA GLY A 49 -1.81 -18.84 0.37
C GLY A 49 -3.07 -18.33 -0.34
N ARG A 50 -3.59 -19.11 -1.29
CA ARG A 50 -4.78 -18.77 -2.11
C ARG A 50 -4.59 -17.50 -2.95
N GLY A 51 -3.38 -17.25 -3.46
CA GLY A 51 -3.08 -16.08 -4.28
C GLY A 51 -3.07 -14.75 -3.51
N ARG A 52 -2.96 -14.78 -2.18
CA ARG A 52 -3.10 -13.58 -1.34
C ARG A 52 -1.82 -12.75 -1.32
N ILE A 53 -1.90 -11.74 -2.17
CA ILE A 53 -1.18 -10.46 -2.23
C ILE A 53 -0.98 -9.70 -0.93
N ILE A 54 0.08 -9.95 -0.14
CA ILE A 54 0.46 -9.10 0.98
C ILE A 54 1.59 -8.10 0.54
N PRO A 55 1.30 -6.86 0.06
CA PRO A 55 2.28 -5.76 0.00
C PRO A 55 3.25 -5.52 1.15
N THR A 56 4.21 -4.67 0.84
CA THR A 56 5.25 -4.26 1.77
C THR A 56 5.00 -2.86 2.34
N THR A 57 4.01 -2.15 1.81
CA THR A 57 3.65 -0.79 2.21
C THR A 57 2.25 -0.75 2.80
N SER A 58 2.10 -0.03 3.91
CA SER A 58 0.83 0.20 4.59
C SER A 58 0.05 1.34 3.91
N VAL A 59 -1.28 1.24 3.92
CA VAL A 59 -2.15 2.35 3.50
C VAL A 59 -2.02 3.53 4.45
N ASP A 60 -1.74 3.29 5.73
CA ASP A 60 -1.53 4.34 6.73
C ASP A 60 -0.26 5.13 6.41
N SER A 61 0.85 4.48 6.04
CA SER A 61 2.07 5.17 5.59
C SER A 61 1.83 6.09 4.38
N TYR A 62 1.04 5.59 3.42
CA TYR A 62 0.64 6.37 2.26
C TYR A 62 -0.21 7.59 2.64
N ALA A 63 -1.23 7.38 3.48
CA ALA A 63 -2.11 8.43 3.95
C ALA A 63 -1.38 9.46 4.82
N ALA A 64 -0.47 9.03 5.70
CA ALA A 64 0.30 9.91 6.58
C ALA A 64 1.21 10.86 5.80
N THR A 65 1.83 10.37 4.72
CA THR A 65 2.65 11.20 3.82
C THR A 65 1.83 12.34 3.21
N LEU A 66 0.60 12.04 2.73
CA LEU A 66 -0.31 13.05 2.19
C LEU A 66 -0.86 13.99 3.28
N ALA A 67 -1.26 13.44 4.42
CA ALA A 67 -1.80 14.20 5.55
C ALA A 67 -0.80 15.25 6.05
N ARG A 68 0.48 14.86 6.19
CA ARG A 68 1.56 15.79 6.54
C ARG A 68 1.73 16.87 5.47
N TRP A 69 1.70 16.51 4.19
CA TRP A 69 1.77 17.50 3.11
C TRP A 69 0.58 18.46 3.09
N PHE A 70 -0.62 18.00 3.44
CA PHE A 70 -1.79 18.84 3.64
C PHE A 70 -1.71 19.74 4.89
N GLY A 71 -0.70 19.57 5.73
CA GLY A 71 -0.43 20.42 6.89
C GLY A 71 -1.01 19.92 8.21
N LEU A 72 -1.38 18.65 8.32
CA LEU A 72 -1.81 18.07 9.60
C LEU A 72 -0.64 18.01 10.59
N SER A 73 -0.96 18.22 11.87
CA SER A 73 -0.02 17.99 12.97
C SER A 73 0.20 16.49 13.18
N GLU A 74 1.32 16.11 13.82
CA GLU A 74 1.58 14.69 14.15
C GLU A 74 0.51 14.09 15.06
N SER A 75 -0.07 14.89 15.97
CA SER A 75 -1.18 14.44 16.82
C SER A 75 -2.48 14.19 16.04
N ASP A 76 -2.76 15.00 15.02
CA ASP A 76 -3.93 14.77 14.16
C ASP A 76 -3.72 13.55 13.27
N ILE A 77 -2.50 13.34 12.78
CA ILE A 77 -2.12 12.14 12.04
C ILE A 77 -2.33 10.89 12.90
N ASP A 78 -1.89 10.91 14.17
CA ASP A 78 -2.12 9.80 15.10
C ASP A 78 -3.59 9.55 15.41
N LEU A 79 -4.38 10.62 15.47
CA LEU A 79 -5.82 10.53 15.70
C LEU A 79 -6.55 9.87 14.52
N VAL A 80 -6.20 10.24 13.28
CA VAL A 80 -6.91 9.78 12.07
C VAL A 80 -6.32 8.51 11.46
N LEU A 81 -5.07 8.17 11.77
CA LEU A 81 -4.38 6.95 11.35
C LEU A 81 -3.86 6.19 12.58
N PRO A 82 -4.74 5.54 13.35
CA PRO A 82 -4.38 4.99 14.66
C PRO A 82 -3.34 3.86 14.62
N ASN A 83 -3.12 3.22 13.48
CA ASN A 83 -2.09 2.18 13.34
C ASN A 83 -0.75 2.73 12.82
N ILE A 84 -0.62 4.04 12.58
CA ILE A 84 0.60 4.60 11.98
C ILE A 84 1.85 4.39 12.84
N GLY A 85 1.70 4.20 14.16
CA GLY A 85 2.79 3.85 15.06
C GLY A 85 3.50 2.54 14.71
N GLU A 86 2.85 1.63 13.98
CA GLU A 86 3.41 0.35 13.54
C GLU A 86 4.15 0.44 12.19
N PHE A 87 4.11 1.61 11.53
CA PHE A 87 4.61 1.77 10.17
C PHE A 87 5.45 3.03 9.99
N ASN A 88 6.12 3.14 8.84
CA ASN A 88 6.80 4.39 8.47
C ASN A 88 5.75 5.50 8.25
N ARG A 89 5.93 6.64 8.91
CA ARG A 89 5.05 7.82 8.82
C ARG A 89 5.20 8.62 7.53
N ASP A 90 6.30 8.45 6.82
CA ASP A 90 6.60 9.25 5.63
C ASP A 90 7.32 8.40 4.59
N LEU A 91 6.63 8.16 3.47
CA LEU A 91 7.19 7.45 2.33
C LEU A 91 8.05 8.37 1.45
N GLY A 92 8.02 9.70 1.69
CA GLY A 92 8.89 10.68 1.03
C GLY A 92 8.55 10.92 -0.44
N PHE A 93 7.29 10.75 -0.84
CA PHE A 93 6.86 10.98 -2.22
C PHE A 93 6.33 12.41 -2.48
N MET A 94 6.28 13.26 -1.47
CA MET A 94 5.91 14.68 -1.58
C MET A 94 7.14 15.58 -1.41
N GLY A 95 7.17 16.73 -2.09
CA GLY A 95 8.25 17.73 -2.03
C GLY A 95 7.77 19.15 -2.29
#